data_AF-A0A2P6S114-F1
#
_entry.id   AF-A0A2P6S114-F1
#
_cell.length_a   1.000
_cell.length_b   1.000
_cell.length_c   1.000
_cell.angle_alpha   90.00
_cell.angle_beta   90.00
_cell.angle_gamma   90.00
#
_symmetry.space_group_name_H-M   'P 1'
#
loop_
_entity.id
_entity.type
_entity.pdbx_description
1 polymer ?
#
loop_
_entity_poly.entity_id
_entity_poly.type
_entity_poly.pdbx_seq_one_letter_code
_entity_poly.pdbx_strand_id
1 'polypeptide(L)'
;MVGAGCSVNEALHWVLREQEDGRFIDSSIVSFDLAEEKFHEILFPYPPNPVDSHELFAGVGILNNCLTLAFQTMCGRLGCNFKMWVMKDYGVKESWSEVINIPSGIAKDEYVFFTCISENGEVLVQLNLLGSLELYNPKGKTFRTLLDYSGHWYGAATYIETLVSPLMGSTGAIM
;
A
#
# COMPACT_ATOMS: atom_id res chain seq x y z
N MET A 1 0.79 0.12 -6.29
CA MET A 1 0.78 -1.30 -5.90
C MET A 1 -0.64 -1.85 -6.00
N VAL A 2 -0.96 -2.64 -7.03
CA VAL A 2 -2.07 -3.59 -7.01
C VAL A 2 -1.40 -4.97 -6.88
N GLY A 3 -1.55 -5.63 -5.74
CA GLY A 3 -1.25 -7.07 -5.60
C GLY A 3 0.21 -7.52 -5.51
N ALA A 4 1.14 -6.75 -4.97
CA ALA A 4 2.43 -7.31 -4.54
C ALA A 4 2.35 -7.62 -3.04
N GLY A 5 2.58 -8.87 -2.66
CA GLY A 5 2.71 -9.22 -1.25
C GLY A 5 3.92 -8.54 -0.61
N CYS A 6 3.98 -8.52 0.72
CA CYS A 6 5.10 -7.96 1.46
C CYS A 6 5.60 -8.92 2.55
N SER A 7 6.87 -8.80 2.95
CA SER A 7 7.46 -9.63 4.00
C SER A 7 7.72 -8.81 5.27
N VAL A 8 7.19 -9.25 6.40
CA VAL A 8 7.45 -8.65 7.71
C VAL A 8 7.34 -9.74 8.77
N ASN A 9 8.18 -9.67 9.79
CA ASN A 9 8.21 -10.65 10.89
C ASN A 9 8.27 -12.12 10.39
N GLU A 10 9.16 -12.38 9.43
CA GLU A 10 9.38 -13.72 8.83
C GLU A 10 8.13 -14.36 8.17
N ALA A 11 7.12 -13.54 7.86
CA ALA A 11 5.93 -13.99 7.16
C ALA A 11 5.69 -13.19 5.87
N LEU A 12 5.19 -13.88 4.86
CA LEU A 12 4.75 -13.29 3.60
C LEU A 12 3.28 -12.92 3.71
N HIS A 13 2.90 -11.70 3.30
CA HIS A 13 1.56 -11.16 3.47
C HIS A 13 0.97 -10.73 2.14
N TRP A 14 -0.30 -11.00 1.92
CA TRP A 14 -1.07 -10.46 0.80
C TRP A 14 -2.54 -10.31 1.18
N VAL A 15 -3.27 -9.54 0.39
CA VAL A 15 -4.71 -9.38 0.56
C VAL A 15 -5.43 -10.58 -0.05
N LEU A 16 -6.33 -11.18 0.72
CA LEU A 16 -7.26 -12.18 0.23
C LEU A 16 -8.41 -11.49 -0.49
N ARG A 17 -8.68 -11.97 -1.71
CA ARG A 17 -9.78 -11.51 -2.54
C ARG A 17 -10.79 -12.63 -2.70
N GLU A 18 -11.99 -12.41 -2.20
CA GLU A 18 -13.07 -13.40 -2.21
C GLU A 18 -14.13 -13.01 -3.24
N GLN A 19 -14.88 -14.02 -3.71
CA GLN A 19 -16.00 -13.79 -4.61
C GLN A 19 -17.32 -13.84 -3.83
N GLU A 20 -18.07 -12.74 -3.86
CA GLU A 20 -19.39 -12.63 -3.25
C GLU A 20 -20.37 -12.05 -4.28
N ASP A 21 -21.49 -12.74 -4.55
CA ASP A 21 -22.53 -12.33 -5.51
C ASP A 21 -22.00 -11.92 -6.91
N GLY A 22 -20.97 -12.63 -7.40
CA GLY A 22 -20.34 -12.38 -8.70
C GLY A 22 -19.36 -11.20 -8.71
N ARG A 23 -19.01 -10.64 -7.55
CA ARG A 23 -18.06 -9.55 -7.37
C ARG A 23 -16.83 -10.02 -6.61
N PHE A 24 -15.71 -9.35 -6.80
CA PHE A 24 -14.50 -9.59 -6.03
C PHE A 24 -14.37 -8.54 -4.94
N ILE A 25 -14.19 -8.97 -3.69
CA ILE A 25 -14.04 -8.11 -2.53
C ILE A 25 -12.75 -8.49 -1.82
N ASP A 26 -11.95 -7.49 -1.50
CA ASP A 26 -10.78 -7.66 -0.65
C ASP A 26 -11.28 -7.78 0.80
N SER A 27 -11.06 -8.93 1.46
CA SER A 27 -11.76 -9.27 2.72
C SER A 27 -10.85 -9.36 3.95
N SER A 28 -9.65 -9.91 3.81
CA SER A 28 -8.68 -10.04 4.90
C SER A 28 -7.24 -10.03 4.39
N ILE A 29 -6.26 -10.03 5.31
CA ILE A 29 -4.86 -10.29 4.98
C ILE A 29 -4.59 -11.77 5.27
N VAL A 30 -3.98 -12.46 4.33
CA VAL A 30 -3.43 -13.79 4.57
C VAL A 30 -1.93 -13.65 4.71
N SER A 31 -1.39 -14.33 5.71
CA SER A 31 0.04 -14.45 5.94
C SER A 31 0.47 -15.91 5.80
N PHE A 32 1.68 -16.14 5.28
CA PHE A 32 2.36 -17.43 5.32
C PHE A 32 3.61 -17.27 6.17
N ASP A 33 3.60 -17.91 7.34
CA ASP A 33 4.71 -17.94 8.29
C ASP A 33 5.78 -18.90 7.79
N LEU A 34 7.00 -18.39 7.58
CA LEU A 34 8.10 -19.19 7.03
C LEU A 34 8.72 -20.13 8.07
N ALA A 35 8.57 -19.86 9.37
CA ALA A 35 9.10 -20.69 10.45
C ALA A 35 8.15 -21.85 10.77
N GLU A 36 6.84 -21.59 10.78
CA GLU A 36 5.82 -22.61 11.02
C GLU A 36 5.34 -23.34 9.77
N GLU A 37 5.63 -22.79 8.58
CA GLU A 37 5.11 -23.25 7.29
C GLU A 37 3.57 -23.30 7.24
N LYS A 38 2.92 -22.31 7.86
CA LYS A 38 1.45 -22.24 7.99
C LYS A 38 0.88 -20.93 7.51
N PHE A 39 -0.37 -21.00 7.06
CA PHE A 39 -1.17 -19.83 6.74
C PHE A 39 -1.91 -19.32 7.98
N HIS A 40 -1.90 -18.02 8.17
CA HIS A 40 -2.70 -17.34 9.19
C HIS A 40 -3.50 -16.21 8.56
N GLU A 41 -4.72 -16.03 9.03
CA GLU A 41 -5.58 -14.92 8.64
C GLU A 41 -5.44 -13.76 9.63
N ILE A 42 -5.27 -12.55 9.09
CA ILE A 42 -5.21 -11.30 9.84
C ILE A 42 -6.38 -10.44 9.37
N LEU A 43 -7.28 -10.14 10.30
CA LEU A 43 -8.43 -9.30 10.04
C LEU A 43 -8.00 -7.85 9.81
N PHE A 44 -8.74 -7.17 8.94
CA PHE A 44 -8.60 -5.74 8.73
C PHE A 44 -8.85 -4.94 10.03
N PRO A 45 -8.23 -3.75 10.18
CA PRO A 45 -8.40 -2.89 11.36
C PRO A 45 -9.84 -2.44 11.57
N TYR A 46 -10.62 -2.35 10.50
CA TYR A 46 -12.05 -2.06 10.53
C TYR A 46 -12.76 -2.88 9.45
N PRO A 47 -13.99 -3.33 9.69
CA PRO A 47 -14.80 -3.89 8.62
C PRO A 47 -15.03 -2.78 7.58
N PRO A 48 -14.82 -3.04 6.28
CA PRO A 48 -15.23 -2.10 5.25
C PRO A 48 -16.69 -1.71 5.48
N ASN A 49 -16.99 -0.41 5.49
CA ASN A 49 -18.39 0.03 5.57
C ASN A 49 -19.15 -0.63 4.41
N PRO A 50 -20.35 -1.22 4.62
CA PRO A 50 -21.14 -1.84 3.56
C PRO A 50 -21.40 -0.91 2.35
N VAL A 51 -21.32 0.41 2.55
CA VAL A 51 -21.41 1.39 1.45
C VAL A 51 -20.09 1.51 0.67
N ASP A 52 -18.96 1.33 1.34
CA ASP A 52 -17.60 1.40 0.78
C ASP A 52 -17.16 0.07 0.14
N SER A 53 -17.88 -1.03 0.43
CA SER A 53 -17.51 -2.39 0.00
C SER A 53 -17.65 -2.62 -1.51
N HIS A 54 -18.41 -1.79 -2.21
CA HIS A 54 -18.73 -2.02 -3.62
C HIS A 54 -17.51 -1.84 -4.55
N GLU A 55 -16.50 -1.05 -4.17
CA GLU A 55 -15.25 -0.85 -4.92
C GLU A 55 -14.08 -0.54 -3.98
N LEU A 56 -13.91 -1.39 -2.95
CA LEU A 56 -12.76 -1.34 -2.05
C LEU A 56 -11.56 -2.05 -2.68
N PHE A 57 -10.45 -1.34 -2.80
CA PHE A 57 -9.15 -1.91 -3.11
C PHE A 57 -8.27 -1.84 -1.87
N ALA A 58 -7.78 -2.99 -1.42
CA ALA A 58 -6.83 -3.08 -0.34
C ALA A 58 -5.45 -3.50 -0.86
N GLY A 59 -4.41 -3.02 -0.18
CA GLY A 59 -3.03 -3.41 -0.46
C GLY A 59 -2.21 -3.45 0.81
N VAL A 60 -1.32 -4.43 0.93
CA VAL A 60 -0.37 -4.51 2.03
C VAL A 60 0.96 -3.89 1.65
N GLY A 61 1.71 -3.44 2.66
CA GLY A 61 3.05 -2.91 2.48
C GLY A 61 3.84 -2.88 3.78
N ILE A 62 4.96 -2.16 3.76
CA ILE A 62 5.86 -2.03 4.91
C ILE A 62 6.15 -0.55 5.14
N LEU A 63 6.03 -0.11 6.38
CA LEU A 63 6.45 1.21 6.83
C LEU A 63 7.15 1.05 8.18
N ASN A 64 8.39 1.50 8.29
CA ASN A 64 9.20 1.39 9.52
C ASN A 64 9.19 -0.03 10.11
N ASN A 65 9.38 -1.03 9.25
CA ASN A 65 9.37 -2.45 9.60
C ASN A 65 8.04 -2.97 10.19
N CYS A 66 6.95 -2.22 10.04
CA CYS A 66 5.61 -2.61 10.46
C CYS A 66 4.76 -2.95 9.24
N LEU A 67 3.85 -3.92 9.39
CA LEU A 67 2.85 -4.25 8.39
C LEU A 67 1.93 -3.05 8.16
N THR A 68 1.72 -2.68 6.91
CA THR A 68 0.74 -1.66 6.54
C THR A 68 -0.40 -2.23 5.74
N LEU A 69 -1.54 -1.56 5.86
CA LEU A 69 -2.73 -1.83 5.04
C LEU A 69 -3.25 -0.51 4.50
N ALA A 70 -3.25 -0.38 3.18
CA ALA A 70 -3.85 0.72 2.47
C ALA A 70 -5.24 0.32 1.98
N PHE A 71 -6.19 1.23 2.10
CA PHE A 71 -7.54 1.12 1.57
C PHE A 71 -7.80 2.26 0.60
N GLN A 72 -8.33 1.92 -0.56
CA GLN A 72 -8.86 2.87 -1.51
C GLN A 72 -10.32 2.53 -1.82
N THR A 73 -11.23 3.46 -1.54
CA THR A 73 -12.64 3.31 -1.90
C THR A 73 -12.91 4.11 -3.16
N MET A 74 -13.45 3.47 -4.19
CA MET A 74 -13.97 4.19 -5.35
C MET A 74 -15.48 4.39 -5.12
N CYS A 75 -15.96 5.63 -5.25
CA CYS A 75 -17.39 5.93 -5.19
C CYS A 75 -17.83 6.63 -6.47
N GLY A 76 -17.61 6.01 -7.64
CA GLY A 76 -18.04 6.55 -8.93
C GLY A 76 -17.79 8.06 -9.08
N ARG A 77 -18.87 8.86 -9.13
CA ARG A 77 -18.82 10.35 -9.30
C ARG A 77 -18.35 11.14 -8.07
N LEU A 78 -18.18 10.50 -6.92
CA LEU A 78 -17.84 11.14 -5.64
C LEU A 78 -16.36 10.99 -5.28
N GLY A 79 -15.54 10.42 -6.16
CA GLY A 79 -14.08 10.34 -6.04
C GLY A 79 -13.56 9.23 -5.13
N CYS A 80 -12.25 9.29 -4.87
CA CYS A 80 -11.48 8.21 -4.24
C CYS A 80 -10.98 8.63 -2.86
N ASN A 81 -11.38 7.90 -1.79
CA ASN A 81 -10.71 8.06 -0.49
C ASN A 81 -9.54 7.10 -0.41
N PHE A 82 -8.40 7.55 0.11
CA PHE A 82 -7.26 6.70 0.42
C PHE A 82 -6.95 6.78 1.92
N LYS A 83 -6.84 5.64 2.58
CA LYS A 83 -6.41 5.53 3.97
C LYS A 83 -5.27 4.53 4.08
N MET A 84 -4.34 4.78 5.01
CA MET A 84 -3.30 3.81 5.33
C MET A 84 -3.20 3.61 6.84
N TRP A 85 -3.07 2.35 7.22
CA TRP A 85 -2.97 1.89 8.59
C TRP A 85 -1.64 1.16 8.79
N VAL A 86 -1.12 1.21 10.01
CA VAL A 86 0.10 0.52 10.44
C VAL A 86 -0.23 -0.35 11.64
N MET A 87 0.16 -1.62 11.61
CA MET A 87 0.09 -2.53 12.75
C MET A 87 1.36 -2.35 13.58
N LYS A 88 1.27 -1.61 14.68
CA LYS A 88 2.44 -1.26 15.52
C LYS A 88 3.04 -2.46 16.21
N ASP A 89 2.20 -3.37 16.67
CA ASP A 89 2.58 -4.63 17.30
C ASP A 89 2.09 -5.76 16.42
N TYR A 90 3.03 -6.48 15.79
CA TYR A 90 2.70 -7.51 14.81
C TYR A 90 1.78 -8.59 15.42
N GLY A 91 0.72 -8.95 14.71
CA GLY A 91 -0.31 -9.89 15.15
C GLY A 91 -1.34 -9.32 16.14
N VAL A 92 -1.16 -8.10 16.65
CA VAL A 92 -2.09 -7.49 17.62
C VAL A 92 -3.07 -6.58 16.90
N LYS A 93 -4.35 -6.98 16.83
CA LYS A 93 -5.41 -6.24 16.13
C LYS A 93 -5.59 -4.83 16.67
N GLU A 94 -5.49 -4.64 17.98
CA GLU A 94 -5.69 -3.36 18.64
C GLU A 94 -4.53 -2.38 18.39
N SER A 95 -3.41 -2.85 17.84
CA SER A 95 -2.23 -2.04 17.54
C SER A 95 -2.34 -1.26 16.23
N TRP A 96 -3.34 -1.58 15.40
CA TRP A 96 -3.58 -0.87 14.15
C TRP A 96 -3.84 0.62 14.40
N SER A 97 -3.11 1.48 13.71
CA SER A 97 -3.24 2.94 13.81
C SER A 97 -3.32 3.57 12.42
N GLU A 98 -4.29 4.47 12.18
CA GLU A 98 -4.37 5.27 10.96
C GLU A 98 -3.18 6.25 10.93
N VAL A 99 -2.44 6.26 9.82
CA VAL A 99 -1.28 7.14 9.63
C VAL A 99 -1.41 8.08 8.45
N ILE A 100 -2.26 7.74 7.47
CA ILE A 100 -2.56 8.58 6.31
C ILE A 100 -4.06 8.54 6.03
N ASN A 101 -4.61 9.70 5.72
CA ASN A 101 -5.97 9.84 5.23
C ASN A 101 -6.00 10.95 4.17
N ILE A 102 -6.27 10.56 2.93
CA ILE A 102 -6.45 11.45 1.79
C ILE A 102 -7.94 11.37 1.42
N PRO A 103 -8.74 12.36 1.82
CA PRO A 103 -10.15 12.41 1.50
C PRO A 103 -10.39 12.53 0.00
N SER A 104 -11.57 12.10 -0.43
CA SER A 104 -12.04 12.30 -1.79
C SER A 104 -12.05 13.79 -2.20
N GLY A 105 -11.91 14.05 -3.50
CA GLY A 105 -11.78 15.38 -4.08
C GLY A 105 -10.41 16.04 -3.88
N ILE A 106 -9.58 15.54 -2.95
CA ILE A 106 -8.20 16.02 -2.76
C ILE A 106 -7.29 15.36 -3.80
N ALA A 107 -7.40 14.04 -3.98
CA ALA A 107 -6.55 13.24 -4.88
C ALA A 107 -6.94 13.33 -6.37
N LYS A 108 -7.58 14.43 -6.81
CA LYS A 108 -8.10 14.62 -8.18
C LYS A 108 -9.00 13.47 -8.67
N ASP A 109 -9.62 12.75 -7.73
CA ASP A 109 -10.43 11.55 -7.98
C ASP A 109 -9.67 10.43 -8.70
N GLU A 110 -8.35 10.37 -8.54
CA GLU A 110 -7.48 9.35 -9.14
C GLU A 110 -7.15 8.19 -8.18
N TYR A 111 -6.76 7.04 -8.75
CA TYR A 111 -6.16 5.95 -7.99
C TYR A 111 -4.88 6.42 -7.31
N VAL A 112 -4.64 5.99 -6.07
CA VAL A 112 -3.51 6.45 -5.26
C VAL A 112 -2.62 5.25 -5.00
N PHE A 113 -1.41 5.31 -5.57
CA PHE A 113 -0.38 4.31 -5.33
C PHE A 113 0.65 4.88 -4.36
N PHE A 114 0.53 4.50 -3.10
CA PHE A 114 1.48 4.88 -2.06
C PHE A 114 2.87 4.29 -2.32
N THR A 115 3.91 5.09 -2.08
CA THR A 115 5.31 4.68 -2.15
C THR A 115 5.98 4.75 -0.78
N CYS A 116 6.02 5.92 -0.14
CA CYS A 116 6.68 6.09 1.16
C CYS A 116 6.19 7.35 1.91
N ILE A 117 6.63 7.48 3.17
CA ILE A 117 6.49 8.69 3.98
C ILE A 117 7.90 9.23 4.25
N SER A 118 8.09 10.54 4.05
CA SER A 118 9.33 11.23 4.41
C SER A 118 9.44 11.45 5.92
N GLU A 119 10.63 11.77 6.42
CA GLU A 119 10.84 12.12 7.84
C GLU A 119 9.99 13.32 8.30
N ASN A 120 9.64 14.22 7.37
CA ASN A 120 8.79 15.38 7.63
C ASN A 120 7.29 15.03 7.65
N GLY A 121 6.92 13.77 7.42
CA GLY A 121 5.55 13.30 7.35
C GLY A 121 4.85 13.60 6.02
N GLU A 122 5.60 13.96 4.97
CA GLU A 122 5.04 14.10 3.63
C GLU A 122 4.96 12.73 2.95
N VAL A 123 3.89 12.50 2.20
CA VAL A 123 3.57 11.20 1.62
C VAL A 123 3.88 11.23 0.13
N LEU A 124 4.73 10.33 -0.33
CA LEU A 124 5.00 10.13 -1.75
C LEU A 124 3.96 9.18 -2.34
N VAL A 125 3.20 9.66 -3.31
CA VAL A 125 2.19 8.88 -4.01
C VAL A 125 2.32 9.05 -5.52
N GLN A 126 1.94 8.03 -6.26
CA GLN A 126 1.66 8.16 -7.69
C GLN A 126 0.15 8.21 -7.86
N LEU A 127 -0.34 9.28 -8.51
CA LEU A 127 -1.74 9.41 -8.86
C LEU A 127 -1.94 8.77 -10.23
N ASN A 128 -2.86 7.80 -10.32
CA ASN A 128 -3.15 7.00 -11.51
C ASN A 128 -1.95 6.17 -12.05
N LEU A 129 -2.21 5.09 -12.79
CA LEU A 129 -1.17 4.19 -13.30
C LEU A 129 -0.22 4.90 -14.28
N LEU A 130 -0.72 5.90 -14.98
CA LEU A 130 0.00 6.70 -15.97
C LEU A 130 0.08 8.18 -15.58
N GLY A 131 -0.18 8.53 -14.31
CA GLY A 131 -0.12 9.91 -13.87
C GLY A 131 1.24 10.27 -13.25
N SER A 132 1.28 11.38 -12.53
CA SER A 132 2.50 11.97 -11.97
C SER A 132 2.85 11.38 -10.60
N LEU A 133 4.13 11.53 -10.24
CA LEU A 133 4.61 11.28 -8.90
C LEU A 133 4.46 12.58 -8.08
N GLU A 134 3.66 12.50 -7.04
CA GLU A 134 3.17 13.63 -6.25
C GLU A 134 3.60 13.48 -4.79
N LEU A 135 3.97 14.60 -4.17
CA LEU A 135 4.19 14.68 -2.74
C LEU A 135 2.97 15.31 -2.07
N TYR A 136 2.29 14.53 -1.24
CA TYR A 136 1.15 14.97 -0.45
C TYR A 136 1.60 15.47 0.92
N ASN A 137 1.16 16.67 1.30
CA ASN A 137 1.33 17.21 2.64
C ASN A 137 0.04 17.02 3.45
N PRO A 138 0.00 16.12 4.44
CA PRO A 138 -1.21 15.86 5.23
C PRO A 138 -1.72 17.08 6.02
N LYS A 139 -0.81 17.96 6.48
CA LYS A 139 -1.17 19.16 7.26
C LYS A 139 -1.86 20.21 6.39
N GLY A 140 -1.30 20.45 5.21
CA GLY A 140 -1.83 21.41 4.24
C GLY A 140 -2.94 20.86 3.36
N LYS A 141 -3.08 19.53 3.28
CA LYS A 141 -3.93 18.81 2.32
C LYS A 141 -3.65 19.20 0.87
N THR A 142 -2.38 19.42 0.54
CA THR A 142 -1.93 19.84 -0.79
C THR A 142 -1.05 18.79 -1.43
N PHE A 143 -1.06 18.77 -2.76
CA PHE A 143 -0.11 18.00 -3.56
C PHE A 143 0.91 18.94 -4.21
N ARG A 144 2.14 18.43 -4.34
CA ARG A 144 3.19 19.03 -5.14
C ARG A 144 3.76 17.99 -6.09
N THR A 145 3.70 18.27 -7.39
CA THR A 145 4.29 17.40 -8.41
C THR A 145 5.80 17.38 -8.24
N LEU A 146 6.37 16.19 -8.06
CA LEU A 146 7.81 15.98 -8.01
C LEU A 146 8.35 15.63 -9.38
N LEU A 147 7.69 14.69 -10.05
CA LEU A 147 8.06 14.22 -11.38
C LEU A 147 6.80 14.01 -12.19
N ASP A 148 6.71 14.69 -13.33
CA ASP A 148 5.65 14.49 -14.30
C ASP A 148 6.14 13.57 -15.42
N TYR A 149 5.84 12.28 -15.27
CA TYR A 149 6.03 11.26 -16.31
C TYR A 149 4.67 10.77 -16.84
N SER A 150 3.68 11.67 -16.87
CA SER A 150 2.35 11.32 -17.33
C SER A 150 2.39 10.71 -18.73
N GLY A 151 1.61 9.64 -18.94
CA GLY A 151 1.59 8.88 -20.19
C GLY A 151 2.66 7.80 -20.33
N HIS A 152 3.52 7.61 -19.33
CA HIS A 152 4.52 6.54 -19.30
C HIS A 152 4.29 5.55 -18.15
N TRP A 153 4.67 4.29 -18.37
CA TRP A 153 4.72 3.29 -17.32
C TRP A 153 6.02 3.42 -16.55
N TYR A 154 5.92 3.68 -15.25
CA TYR A 154 7.06 3.67 -14.36
C TYR A 154 6.65 3.13 -12.99
N GLY A 155 7.65 2.63 -12.24
CA GLY A 155 7.48 2.20 -10.86
C GLY A 155 8.48 2.94 -9.97
N ALA A 156 8.07 3.22 -8.75
CA ALA A 156 8.94 3.77 -7.72
C ALA A 156 9.23 2.71 -6.67
N ALA A 157 10.48 2.66 -6.20
CA ALA A 157 10.90 1.85 -5.07
C ALA A 157 11.68 2.73 -4.09
N THR A 158 11.50 2.48 -2.80
CA THR A 158 12.34 3.10 -1.78
C THR A 158 13.69 2.40 -1.75
N TYR A 159 14.75 3.20 -1.70
CA TYR A 159 16.10 2.72 -1.48
C TYR A 159 16.62 3.30 -0.17
N ILE A 160 17.02 2.42 0.74
CA ILE A 160 17.76 2.79 1.93
C ILE A 160 19.21 2.51 1.62
N GLU A 161 20.05 3.55 1.65
CA GLU A 161 21.48 3.37 1.45
C GLU A 161 22.04 2.55 2.62
N THR A 162 22.65 1.42 2.29
CA THR A 162 23.39 0.59 3.25
C THR A 162 24.85 0.54 2.82
N LEU A 163 25.77 0.39 3.76
CA LEU A 163 27.21 0.21 3.48
C LEU A 163 27.52 -1.14 2.80
N VAL A 164 26.50 -1.95 2.53
CA VAL A 164 26.63 -3.22 1.82
C VAL A 164 26.29 -2.97 0.35
N SER A 165 27.26 -3.20 -0.54
CA SER A 165 27.03 -3.05 -1.97
C SER A 165 25.92 -4.01 -2.43
N PRO A 166 24.93 -3.55 -3.22
CA PRO A 166 23.97 -4.45 -3.84
C PRO A 166 24.73 -5.31 -4.86
N LEU A 167 25.05 -6.55 -4.49
CA LEU A 167 25.65 -7.52 -5.41
C LEU A 167 24.63 -7.81 -6.52
N MET A 168 24.82 -7.21 -7.70
CA MET A 168 24.28 -7.80 -8.92
C MET A 168 25.00 -9.12 -9.11
N GLY A 169 24.25 -10.24 -9.07
CA GLY A 169 24.80 -11.57 -9.28
C GLY A 169 25.71 -11.58 -10.50
N SER A 170 27.00 -11.78 -10.28
CA SER A 170 27.96 -11.96 -11.35
C SER A 170 27.53 -13.20 -12.14
N THR A 171 27.11 -13.00 -13.38
CA THR A 171 27.09 -14.06 -14.38
C THR A 171 28.52 -14.57 -14.50
N GLY A 172 28.79 -15.72 -13.89
CA GLY A 172 29.99 -16.48 -14.16
C GLY A 172 29.93 -16.96 -15.61
N ALA A 173 30.55 -16.18 -16.51
CA ALA A 173 31.04 -16.73 -17.76
C ALA A 173 32.16 -17.72 -17.41
N ILE A 174 31.90 -19.01 -17.62
CA ILE A 174 32.95 -20.02 -17.63
C ILE A 174 33.42 -20.11 -19.08
N MET A 175 34.74 -19.96 -19.25
CA MET A 175 35.48 -20.16 -20.49
C MET A 175 35.32 -21.59 -21.02
#